data_AF-A0A645GBG7-F1
#
_entry.id   AF-A0A645GBG7-F1
#
_cell.length_a   1.000
_cell.length_b   1.000
_cell.length_c   1.000
_cell.angle_alpha   90.00
_cell.angle_beta   90.00
_cell.angle_gamma   90.00
#
_symmetry.space_group_name_H-M   'P 1'
#
loop_
_entity.id
_entity.type
_entity.pdbx_description
1 polymer ?
#
loop_
_entity_poly.entity_id
_entity_poly.type
_entity_poly.pdbx_seq_one_letter_code
_entity_poly.pdbx_strand_id
1 'polypeptide(L)' 'MGAEGNLVRLYVDRGNGRLLGAGLLATRGEHLAHLLAWAIQRGETVESLLTMPYYHPSIEEMVQSALKDASRQLKASA' A
#
# COMPACT_ATOMS: atom_id res chain seq x y z
N MET A 1 -19.72 2.11 1.76
CA MET A 1 -18.95 2.40 0.54
C MET A 1 -18.86 1.10 -0.25
N GLY A 2 -19.26 1.10 -1.52
CA GLY A 2 -19.29 -0.09 -2.39
C GLY A 2 -17.88 -0.63 -2.70
N ALA A 3 -17.30 -1.32 -1.72
CA ALA A 3 -15.97 -1.93 -1.79
C ALA A 3 -16.00 -3.37 -2.33
N GLU A 4 -17.17 -3.89 -2.68
CA GLU A 4 -17.29 -5.18 -3.33
C GLU A 4 -16.60 -5.11 -4.71
N GLY A 5 -15.47 -5.79 -4.84
CA GLY A 5 -14.68 -5.85 -6.07
C GLY A 5 -13.47 -4.93 -6.11
N ASN A 6 -13.20 -4.12 -5.08
CA ASN A 6 -11.93 -3.38 -5.03
C ASN A 6 -10.80 -4.25 -4.44
N LEU A 7 -9.60 -4.17 -5.01
CA LEU A 7 -8.41 -4.91 -4.59
C LEU A 7 -7.16 -4.02 -4.71
N VAL A 8 -6.30 -4.07 -3.69
CA VAL A 8 -4.94 -3.55 -3.75
C VAL A 8 -3.97 -4.68 -3.43
N ARG A 9 -2.97 -4.86 -4.29
CA ARG A 9 -1.83 -5.75 -4.04
C ARG A 9 -0.55 -4.94 -4.07
N LEU A 10 0.27 -5.05 -3.03
CA LEU A 10 1.57 -4.40 -2.96
C LEU A 10 2.68 -5.43 -3.17
N TYR A 11 3.72 -5.03 -3.90
CA TYR A 11 4.94 -5.81 -4.09
C TYR A 11 6.06 -5.12 -3.34
N VAL A 12 6.73 -5.87 -2.44
CA VAL A 12 7.67 -5.30 -1.49
C VAL A 12 8.95 -6.14 -1.50
N ASP A 13 10.10 -5.46 -1.47
CA ASP A 13 11.40 -6.09 -1.31
C ASP A 13 11.51 -6.72 0.08
N ARG A 14 11.83 -8.01 0.14
CA ARG A 14 11.90 -8.75 1.41
C ARG A 14 13.06 -8.31 2.29
N GLY A 15 14.20 -7.92 1.70
CA GLY A 15 15.43 -7.63 2.43
C GLY A 15 15.43 -6.26 3.11
N ASN A 16 14.76 -5.27 2.50
CA ASN A 16 14.75 -3.90 3.02
C ASN A 16 13.34 -3.28 3.18
N GLY A 17 12.28 -4.01 2.84
CA GLY A 17 10.90 -3.55 2.99
C GLY A 17 10.48 -2.43 2.03
N ARG A 18 11.27 -2.11 0.99
CA ARG A 18 10.93 -1.08 -0.01
C ARG A 18 9.75 -1.49 -0.87
N LEU A 19 8.86 -0.54 -1.13
CA LEU A 19 7.77 -0.72 -2.07
C LEU A 19 8.31 -0.78 -3.51
N LEU A 20 8.12 -1.90 -4.19
CA LEU A 20 8.58 -2.14 -5.56
C LEU A 20 7.50 -1.85 -6.60
N GLY A 21 6.23 -2.03 -6.23
CA GLY A 21 5.11 -1.91 -7.16
C GLY A 21 3.77 -2.15 -6.51
N ALA A 22 2.70 -1.92 -7.27
CA ALA A 22 1.33 -2.22 -6.85
C ALA A 22 0.44 -2.63 -8.03
N GLY A 23 -0.56 -3.47 -7.75
CA GLY A 23 -1.69 -3.74 -8.63
C GLY A 23 -2.97 -3.24 -7.99
N LEU A 24 -3.80 -2.54 -8.77
CA LEU A 24 -5.03 -1.91 -8.30
C LEU A 24 -6.21 -2.33 -9.17
N LEU A 25 -7.28 -2.81 -8.53
CA LEU A 25 -8.62 -2.86 -9.09
C LEU A 25 -9.46 -1.99 -8.18
N ALA A 26 -9.72 -0.74 -8.53
CA ALA A 26 -10.46 0.16 -7.66
C ALA A 26 -11.26 1.18 -8.46
N THR A 27 -12.49 1.43 -8.04
CA THR A 27 -13.26 2.56 -8.55
C THR A 27 -12.53 3.86 -8.21
N ARG A 28 -12.22 4.66 -9.24
CA ARG A 28 -11.44 5.91 -9.10
C ARG A 28 -10.04 5.71 -8.50
N GLY A 29 -9.39 4.60 -8.85
CA GLY A 29 -8.06 4.23 -8.36
C GLY A 29 -6.90 5.07 -8.90
N GLU A 30 -7.13 6.02 -9.81
CA GLU A 30 -6.10 6.85 -10.43
C GLU A 30 -5.30 7.67 -9.40
N HIS A 31 -5.96 8.18 -8.36
CA HIS A 31 -5.29 8.94 -7.30
C HIS A 31 -4.42 8.03 -6.43
N LEU A 32 -4.90 6.82 -6.11
CA LEU A 32 -4.10 5.81 -5.41
C LEU A 32 -2.90 5.36 -6.24
N ALA A 33 -3.08 5.17 -7.54
CA ALA A 33 -2.00 4.83 -8.46
C ALA A 33 -0.92 5.91 -8.46
N HIS A 34 -1.31 7.18 -8.52
CA HIS A 34 -0.38 8.30 -8.46
C HIS A 34 0.37 8.38 -7.12
N LEU A 35 -0.35 8.22 -6.00
CA LEU A 35 0.24 8.21 -4.67
C LEU A 35 1.29 7.08 -4.53
N LEU A 36 0.96 5.88 -5.00
CA LEU A 36 1.87 4.73 -4.95
C LEU A 36 3.06 4.92 -5.90
N ALA A 37 2.86 5.51 -7.09
CA ALA A 37 3.95 5.83 -8.00
C ALA A 37 4.97 6.79 -7.35
N TRP A 38 4.51 7.83 -6.64
CA TRP A 38 5.39 8.72 -5.89
C TRP A 38 6.09 8.03 -4.72
N ALA A 39 5.39 7.15 -3.99
CA ALA A 39 6.01 6.37 -2.92
C ALA A 39 7.14 5.47 -3.45
N ILE A 40 6.91 4.79 -4.58
CA ILE A 40 7.91 3.95 -5.26
C ILE A 40 9.09 4.81 -5.73
N GLN A 41 8.82 5.95 -6.39
CA GLN A 41 9.87 6.85 -6.88
C GLN A 41 10.75 7.38 -5.74
N ARG A 42 10.16 7.67 -4.57
CA ARG A 42 10.89 8.10 -3.37
C ARG A 42 11.58 6.94 -2.64
N GLY A 43 11.34 5.70 -3.07
CA GLY A 43 11.95 4.52 -2.47
C GLY A 43 11.45 4.20 -1.07
N GLU A 44 10.21 4.56 -0.76
CA GLU A 44 9.60 4.40 0.55
C GLU A 44 9.52 2.92 0.98
N THR A 45 9.66 2.69 2.28
CA THR A 45 9.46 1.37 2.91
C THR A 45 8.04 1.21 3.42
N VAL A 46 7.62 -0.04 3.63
CA VAL A 46 6.32 -0.35 4.27
C VAL A 46 6.18 0.35 5.62
N GLU A 47 7.24 0.36 6.42
CA GLU A 47 7.23 1.00 7.75
C GLU A 47 7.09 2.51 7.65
N SER A 48 7.85 3.17 6.76
CA SER A 48 7.74 4.61 6.50
C SER A 48 6.31 4.98 6.10
N LEU A 49 5.72 4.25 5.14
CA LEU A 49 4.36 4.51 4.67
C LEU A 49 3.28 4.26 5.73
N LEU A 50 3.53 3.40 6.72
CA LEU A 50 2.61 3.18 7.84
C LEU A 50 2.66 4.31 8.89
N THR A 51 3.72 5.11 8.92
CA THR A 51 3.79 6.31 9.77
C THR A 51 3.02 7.51 9.21
N MET A 52 2.65 7.45 7.93
CA MET A 52 1.89 8.50 7.25
C MET A 52 0.41 8.52 7.70
N PRO A 53 -0.27 9.68 7.63
CA PRO A 53 -1.67 9.79 8.02
C PRO A 53 -2.60 9.13 6.99
N TYR A 54 -3.61 8.39 7.48
CA TYR A 54 -4.72 7.84 6.68
C TYR A 54 -6.04 8.38 7.23
N TYR A 55 -6.73 9.21 6.45
CA TYR A 55 -8.00 9.82 6.89
C TYR A 55 -9.14 8.80 6.88
N HIS A 56 -10.15 8.99 7.73
CA HIS A 56 -11.31 8.10 7.83
C HIS A 56 -12.61 8.90 7.67
N PRO A 57 -13.58 8.44 6.85
CA PRO A 57 -13.53 7.28 5.95
C PRO A 57 -12.90 7.62 4.59
N SER A 58 -11.94 6.81 4.12
CA SER A 58 -11.28 7.03 2.82
C SER A 58 -10.90 5.73 2.09
N ILE A 59 -10.62 5.81 0.78
CA ILE A 59 -10.22 4.65 -0.04
C ILE A 59 -8.76 4.25 0.24
N GLU A 60 -7.96 5.20 0.72
CA GLU A 60 -6.56 5.06 1.11
C GLU A 60 -6.38 4.05 2.27
N GLU A 61 -7.43 3.82 3.07
CA GLU A 61 -7.44 2.77 4.11
C GLU A 61 -7.20 1.36 3.53
N MET A 62 -7.53 1.14 2.24
CA MET A 62 -7.18 -0.11 1.54
C MET A 62 -5.67 -0.28 1.39
N VAL A 63 -4.95 0.80 1.07
CA VAL A 63 -3.48 0.82 1.01
C VAL A 63 -2.91 0.60 2.41
N GLN A 64 -3.47 1.26 3.43
CA GLN A 64 -3.06 1.04 4.82
C GLN A 64 -3.19 -0.43 5.24
N SER A 65 -4.31 -1.06 4.87
CA SER A 65 -4.58 -2.47 5.16
C SER A 65 -3.59 -3.40 4.44
N ALA A 66 -3.28 -3.12 3.17
CA ALA A 66 -2.29 -3.87 2.40
C ALA A 66 -0.86 -3.70 2.95
N LEU A 67 -0.48 -2.50 3.41
CA LEU A 67 0.80 -2.25 4.07
C LEU A 67 0.92 -2.98 5.41
N LYS A 68 -0.14 -2.96 6.23
CA LYS A 68 -0.19 -3.73 7.49
C LYS A 68 -0.02 -5.22 7.22
N ASP A 69 -0.60 -5.73 6.12
CA ASP A 69 -0.42 -7.12 5.72
C ASP A 69 1.01 -7.43 5.26
N ALA A 70 1.59 -6.59 4.40
CA ALA A 70 2.99 -6.72 3.98
C ALA A 70 3.95 -6.70 5.19
N SER A 71 3.72 -5.81 6.17
CA SER A 71 4.53 -5.75 7.40
C SER A 71 4.49 -7.07 8.20
N ARG A 72 3.32 -7.70 8.30
CA ARG A 72 3.20 -9.03 8.94
C ARG A 72 3.97 -10.11 8.18
N GLN A 73 3.85 -10.11 6.84
CA GLN A 73 4.56 -11.08 6.00
C GLN A 73 6.09 -10.93 6.09
N LEU A 74 6.60 -9.70 6.14
CA LEU A 74 8.03 -9.42 6.33
C LEU A 74 8.54 -9.86 7.70
N LYS A 75 7.75 -9.69 8.77
CA LYS A 75 8.11 -10.14 10.13
C LYS A 75 8.09 -11.65 10.30
N ALA A 76 7.16 -12.36 9.66
CA ALA A 76 7.09 -13.83 9.68
C ALA A 76 8.25 -14.51 8.91
N SER A 77 9.10 -13.69 8.31
CA SER A 77 10.04 -14.03 7.26
C SER A 77 11.50 -13.73 7.63
N ALA A 78 11.69 -13.05 8.77
CA ALA A 78 12.96 -12.79 9.43
C ALA A 78 13.22 -13.88 10.47
#